data_AF-A0A1I5XZ68-F1
#
_entry.id   AF-A0A1I5XZ68-F1
#
_cell.length_a   1.000
_cell.length_b   1.000
_cell.length_c   1.000
_cell.angle_alpha   90.00
_cell.angle_beta   90.00
_cell.angle_gamma   90.00
#
_symmetry.space_group_name_H-M   'P 1'
#
loop_
_entity.id
_entity.type
_entity.pdbx_description
1 polymer ?
#
loop_
_entity_poly.entity_id
_entity_poly.type
_entity_poly.pdbx_seq_one_letter_code
_entity_poly.pdbx_strand_id
1 'polypeptide(L)'
;MDYSFFILIISIFASRFIQLNAFRTLKDEDKGKVLSKNIMQLSQVSMVITIVLIVAFYLLVSKYPDKLTAIAATFFVALIAQRVIVYLFTRKRMTDNGVPSAYTNKYFLSWLVTTVGVALFIVLFMQQFNHALAK
;
A
#
# COMPACT_ATOMS: atom_id res chain seq x y z
N MET A 1 6.71 -11.23 -17.40
CA MET A 1 6.22 -10.37 -16.30
C MET A 1 5.42 -11.24 -15.35
N ASP A 2 5.75 -11.21 -14.07
CA ASP A 2 5.17 -12.06 -13.03
C ASP A 2 3.71 -11.64 -12.75
N TYR A 3 2.77 -12.60 -12.72
CA TYR A 3 1.34 -12.33 -12.47
C TYR A 3 1.10 -11.66 -11.11
N SER A 4 1.99 -11.90 -10.14
CA SER A 4 1.97 -11.24 -8.84
C SER A 4 2.06 -9.71 -8.95
N PHE A 5 2.81 -9.19 -9.92
CA PHE A 5 2.99 -7.76 -10.12
C PHE A 5 1.70 -7.09 -10.61
N PHE A 6 0.94 -7.76 -11.47
CA PHE A 6 -0.37 -7.26 -11.91
C PHE A 6 -1.36 -7.16 -10.74
N ILE A 7 -1.36 -8.13 -9.83
CA ILE A 7 -2.21 -8.10 -8.62
C ILE A 7 -1.85 -6.90 -7.75
N LEU A 8 -0.56 -6.61 -7.59
CA LEU A 8 -0.08 -5.46 -6.83
C LEU A 8 -0.53 -4.13 -7.44
N ILE A 9 -0.35 -3.97 -8.75
CA ILE A 9 -0.79 -2.77 -9.49
C ILE A 9 -2.30 -2.59 -9.36
N ILE A 10 -3.09 -3.63 -9.67
CA ILE A 10 -4.56 -3.59 -9.61
C ILE A 10 -5.01 -3.20 -8.20
N SER A 11 -4.38 -3.76 -7.17
CA SER A 11 -4.71 -3.46 -5.78
C SER A 11 -4.43 -2.00 -5.43
N ILE A 12 -3.31 -1.44 -5.89
CA ILE A 12 -2.97 -0.01 -5.71
C ILE A 12 -4.02 0.88 -6.38
N PHE A 13 -4.37 0.61 -7.63
CA PHE A 13 -5.38 1.40 -8.34
C PHE A 13 -6.78 1.25 -7.74
N ALA A 14 -7.19 0.05 -7.35
CA ALA A 14 -8.46 -0.19 -6.67
C ALA A 14 -8.55 0.57 -5.34
N SER A 15 -7.47 0.54 -4.55
CA SER A 15 -7.34 1.32 -3.31
C SER A 15 -7.50 2.82 -3.56
N ARG A 16 -6.88 3.35 -4.62
CA ARG A 16 -7.01 4.78 -4.99
C ARG A 16 -8.41 5.12 -5.44
N PHE A 17 -9.04 4.25 -6.22
CA PHE A 17 -10.41 4.43 -6.67
C PHE A 17 -11.38 4.52 -5.49
N ILE A 18 -11.24 3.63 -4.50
CA ILE A 18 -12.05 3.66 -3.26
C ILE A 18 -11.86 4.98 -2.52
N GLN A 19 -10.61 5.44 -2.35
CA GLN A 19 -10.32 6.67 -1.62
C GLN A 19 -10.82 7.92 -2.35
N LEU A 20 -10.63 8.00 -3.67
CA LEU A 20 -11.10 9.12 -4.50
C LEU A 20 -12.62 9.17 -4.57
N ASN A 21 -13.27 8.02 -4.72
CA ASN A 21 -14.73 7.96 -4.72
C ASN A 21 -15.30 8.41 -3.38
N ALA A 22 -14.71 7.96 -2.27
CA ALA A 22 -15.08 8.41 -0.93
C ALA A 22 -14.90 9.92 -0.74
N PHE A 23 -13.83 10.50 -1.30
CA PHE A 23 -13.62 11.94 -1.29
C PHE A 23 -14.67 12.69 -2.10
N ARG A 24 -15.05 12.18 -3.28
CA ARG A 24 -16.09 12.78 -4.14
C ARG A 24 -17.48 12.79 -3.48
N THR A 25 -17.78 11.78 -2.67
CA THR A 25 -19.05 11.67 -1.95
C THR A 25 -19.14 12.54 -0.69
N LEU A 26 -18.06 13.21 -0.28
CA LEU A 26 -18.11 14.15 0.84
C LEU A 26 -18.84 15.43 0.46
N LYS A 27 -19.47 16.06 1.45
CA LYS A 27 -19.92 17.45 1.34
C LYS A 27 -18.71 18.38 1.22
N ASP A 28 -18.89 19.53 0.57
CA ASP A 28 -17.77 20.45 0.32
C ASP A 28 -17.11 20.97 1.61
N GLU A 29 -17.92 21.17 2.67
CA GLU A 29 -17.45 21.51 4.02
C GLU A 29 -16.48 20.46 4.61
N ASP A 30 -16.70 19.17 4.32
CA ASP A 30 -15.87 18.07 4.82
C ASP A 30 -14.68 17.77 3.91
N LYS A 31 -14.74 18.13 2.61
CA LYS A 31 -13.60 18.03 1.70
C LYS A 31 -12.43 18.87 2.19
N GLY A 32 -12.70 20.08 2.71
CA GLY A 32 -11.68 20.94 3.32
C GLY A 32 -10.95 20.26 4.48
N LYS A 33 -11.64 19.42 5.27
CA LYS A 33 -11.04 18.65 6.37
C LYS A 33 -10.13 17.52 5.88
N VAL A 34 -10.40 16.95 4.71
CA VAL A 34 -9.53 15.91 4.11
C VAL A 34 -8.34 16.52 3.38
N LEU A 35 -8.50 17.72 2.81
CA LEU A 35 -7.40 18.43 2.14
C LEU A 35 -6.45 19.10 3.13
N SER A 36 -6.93 19.48 4.31
CA SER A 36 -6.10 20.05 5.37
C SER A 36 -5.28 18.99 6.12
N LYS A 37 -4.28 19.45 6.88
CA LYS A 37 -3.35 18.61 7.67
C LYS A 37 -2.62 17.51 6.87
N ASN A 38 -2.46 17.71 5.56
CA ASN A 38 -1.69 16.85 4.66
C ASN A 38 -2.20 15.40 4.59
N ILE A 39 -3.48 15.14 4.84
CA ILE A 39 -4.05 13.77 4.82
C ILE A 39 -3.97 13.15 3.41
N MET A 40 -4.37 13.91 2.38
CA MET A 40 -4.25 13.46 0.99
C MET A 40 -2.79 13.29 0.55
N GLN A 41 -1.91 14.22 0.97
CA GLN A 41 -0.48 14.16 0.67
C GLN A 41 0.20 12.93 1.29
N LEU A 42 -0.12 12.59 2.54
CA LEU A 42 0.37 11.36 3.18
C LEU A 42 0.00 10.12 2.37
N SER A 43 -1.22 10.08 1.85
CA SER A 43 -1.70 8.98 1.02
C SER A 43 -0.89 8.85 -0.28
N GLN A 44 -0.59 9.97 -0.94
CA GLN A 44 0.21 10.02 -2.18
C GLN A 44 1.68 9.66 -1.93
N VAL A 45 2.31 10.26 -0.90
CA VAL A 45 3.70 9.97 -0.52
C VAL A 45 3.87 8.50 -0.16
N SER A 46 2.93 7.92 0.59
CA SER A 46 2.93 6.49 0.88
C SER A 46 2.86 5.62 -0.38
N MET A 47 2.18 6.06 -1.44
CA MET A 47 2.14 5.35 -2.71
C MET A 47 3.52 5.32 -3.35
N VAL A 48 4.16 6.48 -3.43
CA VAL A 48 5.48 6.65 -4.05
C VAL A 48 6.50 5.82 -3.29
N ILE A 49 6.51 5.89 -1.96
CA ILE A 49 7.39 5.07 -1.12
C ILE A 49 7.15 3.57 -1.38
N THR A 50 5.88 3.13 -1.47
CA THR A 50 5.56 1.73 -1.78
C THR A 50 6.15 1.30 -3.12
N ILE A 51 5.98 2.12 -4.17
CA ILE A 51 6.53 1.83 -5.50
C ILE A 51 8.06 1.76 -5.46
N VAL A 52 8.71 2.71 -4.79
CA VAL A 52 10.17 2.74 -4.62
C VAL A 52 10.66 1.49 -3.91
N LEU A 53 9.99 1.07 -2.83
CA LEU A 53 10.33 -0.16 -2.11
C LEU A 53 10.24 -1.40 -3.03
N ILE A 54 9.20 -1.50 -3.86
CA ILE A 54 9.03 -2.61 -4.80
C ILE A 54 10.15 -2.63 -5.85
N VAL A 55 10.51 -1.47 -6.41
CA VAL A 55 11.62 -1.37 -7.37
C VAL A 55 12.94 -1.76 -6.71
N ALA A 56 13.20 -1.26 -5.49
CA ALA A 56 14.40 -1.60 -4.73
C ALA A 56 14.48 -3.12 -4.44
N PHE A 57 13.35 -3.74 -4.11
CA PHE A 57 13.25 -5.18 -3.91
C PHE A 57 13.66 -5.96 -5.16
N TYR A 58 13.12 -5.62 -6.34
CA TYR A 58 13.51 -6.27 -7.60
C TYR A 58 15.00 -6.11 -7.89
N LEU A 59 15.55 -4.90 -7.73
CA LEU A 59 16.98 -4.65 -7.96
C LEU A 59 17.87 -5.46 -7.02
N LEU A 60 17.49 -5.59 -5.74
CA LEU A 60 18.24 -6.37 -4.76
C LEU A 60 18.19 -7.86 -5.04
N VAL A 61 17.02 -8.41 -5.39
CA VAL A 61 16.87 -9.82 -5.75
C VAL A 61 17.62 -10.17 -7.03
N SER A 62 17.61 -9.29 -8.03
CA SER A 62 18.39 -9.48 -9.25
C SER A 62 19.90 -9.45 -9.02
N LYS A 63 20.38 -8.67 -8.04
CA LYS A 63 21.81 -8.54 -7.73
C LYS A 63 22.33 -9.63 -6.79
N TYR A 64 21.49 -10.10 -5.85
CA TYR A 64 21.86 -11.07 -4.82
C TYR A 64 20.82 -12.20 -4.73
N PRO A 65 20.72 -13.06 -5.77
CA PRO A 65 19.71 -14.11 -5.83
C PRO A 65 19.87 -15.17 -4.72
N ASP A 66 21.10 -15.39 -4.26
CA ASP A 66 21.48 -16.26 -3.15
C ASP A 66 20.90 -15.82 -1.79
N LYS A 67 20.56 -14.54 -1.65
CA LYS A 67 20.02 -13.95 -0.41
C LYS A 67 18.52 -13.68 -0.47
N LEU A 68 17.81 -14.27 -1.45
CA LEU A 68 16.40 -14.01 -1.68
C LEU A 68 15.56 -14.03 -0.40
N THR A 69 15.61 -15.12 0.36
CA THR A 69 14.74 -15.30 1.54
C THR A 69 14.94 -14.19 2.56
N ALA A 70 16.18 -13.77 2.80
CA ALA A 70 16.50 -12.69 3.72
C ALA A 70 16.05 -11.32 3.18
N ILE A 71 16.26 -11.06 1.89
CA ILE A 71 15.80 -9.83 1.22
C ILE A 71 14.28 -9.73 1.25
N ALA A 72 13.59 -10.82 0.90
CA ALA A 72 12.13 -10.93 0.91
C ALA A 72 11.57 -10.70 2.32
N ALA A 73 12.08 -11.40 3.34
CA ALA A 73 11.64 -11.22 4.72
C ALA A 73 11.80 -9.77 5.19
N THR A 74 12.98 -9.17 4.96
CA THR A 74 13.27 -7.78 5.34
C THR A 74 12.34 -6.80 4.62
N PHE A 75 12.17 -6.99 3.31
CA PHE A 75 11.26 -6.18 2.50
C PHE A 75 9.81 -6.29 2.99
N PHE A 76 9.32 -7.48 3.33
CA PHE A 76 7.95 -7.66 3.81
C PHE A 76 7.72 -7.00 5.16
N VAL A 77 8.65 -7.16 6.10
CA VAL A 77 8.57 -6.50 7.40
C VAL A 77 8.56 -4.98 7.22
N ALA A 78 9.47 -4.44 6.42
CA ALA A 78 9.54 -3.01 6.14
C ALA A 78 8.26 -2.48 5.48
N LEU A 79 7.71 -3.21 4.51
CA LEU A 79 6.51 -2.83 3.79
C LEU A 79 5.26 -2.85 4.68
N ILE A 80 5.08 -3.90 5.49
CA ILE A 80 3.96 -3.98 6.43
C ILE A 80 4.08 -2.89 7.50
N ALA A 81 5.26 -2.71 8.08
CA ALA A 81 5.51 -1.66 9.07
C ALA A 81 5.20 -0.27 8.50
N GLN A 82 5.70 0.04 7.31
CA GLN A 82 5.42 1.29 6.61
C GLN A 82 3.91 1.52 6.45
N ARG A 83 3.16 0.51 6.00
CA ARG A 83 1.71 0.60 5.78
C ARG A 83 0.93 0.81 7.07
N VAL A 84 1.30 0.11 8.14
CA VAL A 84 0.65 0.24 9.46
C VAL A 84 0.93 1.61 10.05
N ILE A 85 2.19 2.06 10.02
CA ILE A 85 2.60 3.37 10.52
C ILE A 85 1.83 4.48 9.80
N VAL A 86 1.83 4.49 8.45
CA VAL A 86 1.10 5.52 7.68
C VAL A 86 -0.39 5.50 8.00
N TYR A 87 -0.99 4.31 8.11
CA TYR A 87 -2.40 4.18 8.45
C TYR A 87 -2.71 4.79 9.82
N LEU A 88 -1.93 4.46 10.85
CA LEU A 88 -2.14 4.97 12.20
C LEU A 88 -1.99 6.50 12.26
N PHE A 89 -0.94 7.04 11.65
CA PHE A 89 -0.72 8.49 11.58
C PHE A 89 -1.84 9.20 10.81
N THR A 90 -2.26 8.66 9.67
CA THR A 90 -3.32 9.26 8.86
C THR A 90 -4.67 9.18 9.57
N ARG A 91 -4.98 8.04 10.20
CA ARG A 91 -6.22 7.86 10.97
C ARG A 91 -6.29 8.80 12.17
N LYS A 92 -5.19 8.94 12.91
CA LYS A 92 -5.09 9.93 13.99
C LYS A 92 -5.37 11.34 13.47
N ARG A 93 -4.74 11.76 12.37
CA ARG A 93 -4.98 13.09 11.77
C ARG A 93 -6.41 13.29 11.29
N MET A 94 -7.06 12.27 10.73
CA MET A 94 -8.46 12.33 10.33
C MET A 94 -9.38 12.53 11.54
N THR A 95 -9.16 11.80 12.63
CA THR A 95 -9.90 11.95 13.88
C THR A 95 -9.68 13.33 14.51
N ASP A 96 -8.43 13.78 14.60
CA ASP A 96 -8.04 15.09 15.14
C ASP A 96 -8.54 16.28 14.29
N ASN A 97 -9.01 16.02 13.07
CA ASN A 97 -9.54 17.04 12.16
C ASN A 97 -11.06 16.92 11.95
N GLY A 98 -11.73 16.05 12.70
CA GLY A 98 -13.18 15.86 12.59
C GLY A 98 -13.63 15.37 11.22
N VAL A 99 -12.80 14.57 10.54
CA VAL A 99 -13.17 13.95 9.26
C VAL A 99 -14.30 12.94 9.51
N PRO A 100 -15.39 12.95 8.71
CA PRO A 100 -16.51 12.05 8.91
C PRO A 100 -16.10 10.57 8.94
N SER A 101 -16.79 9.79 9.79
CA SER A 101 -16.57 8.34 9.91
C SER A 101 -16.80 7.61 8.58
N ALA A 102 -17.74 8.09 7.75
CA ALA A 102 -17.99 7.57 6.41
C ALA A 102 -16.73 7.57 5.54
N TYR A 103 -15.95 8.66 5.53
CA TYR A 103 -14.68 8.73 4.80
C TYR A 103 -13.60 7.88 5.46
N THR A 104 -13.50 7.93 6.80
CA THR A 104 -12.50 7.18 7.56
C THR A 104 -12.65 5.66 7.36
N ASN A 105 -13.88 5.17 7.26
CA ASN A 105 -14.17 3.75 6.98
C ASN A 105 -13.78 3.35 5.56
N LYS A 106 -14.02 4.22 4.57
CA LYS A 106 -13.57 3.99 3.19
C LYS A 106 -12.05 4.07 3.05
N TYR A 107 -11.39 4.94 3.81
CA TYR A 107 -9.93 4.97 3.92
C TYR A 107 -9.39 3.66 4.49
N PHE A 108 -10.00 3.12 5.55
CA PHE A 108 -9.65 1.80 6.07
C PHE A 108 -9.85 0.69 5.04
N LEU A 109 -10.96 0.69 4.30
CA LEU A 109 -11.21 -0.28 3.24
C LEU A 109 -10.15 -0.18 2.12
N SER A 110 -9.81 1.05 1.69
CA SER A 110 -8.74 1.33 0.74
C SER A 110 -7.39 0.77 1.21
N TRP A 111 -7.05 1.01 2.48
CA TRP A 111 -5.86 0.45 3.12
C TRP A 111 -5.90 -1.09 3.13
N LEU A 112 -7.02 -1.69 3.51
CA LEU A 112 -7.19 -3.14 3.58
C LEU A 112 -7.01 -3.80 2.21
N VAL A 113 -7.67 -3.27 1.17
CA VAL A 113 -7.57 -3.77 -0.21
C VAL A 113 -6.11 -3.78 -0.68
N THR A 114 -5.38 -2.69 -0.46
CA THR A 114 -3.97 -2.68 -0.85
C THR A 114 -3.10 -3.58 0.03
N THR A 115 -3.44 -3.77 1.31
CA THR A 115 -2.67 -4.65 2.21
C THR A 115 -2.83 -6.11 1.82
N VAL A 116 -4.06 -6.53 1.48
CA VAL A 116 -4.34 -7.86 0.94
C VAL A 116 -3.64 -8.04 -0.41
N GLY A 117 -3.70 -7.04 -1.30
CA GLY A 117 -2.99 -7.06 -2.57
C GLY A 117 -1.48 -7.25 -2.43
N VAL A 118 -0.86 -6.56 -1.47
CA VAL A 118 0.54 -6.75 -1.10
C VAL A 118 0.78 -8.17 -0.58
N ALA A 119 -0.04 -8.67 0.35
CA ALA A 119 0.12 -10.02 0.88
C ALA A 119 0.03 -11.10 -0.22
N LEU A 120 -0.90 -10.94 -1.17
CA LEU A 120 -1.04 -11.84 -2.32
C LEU A 120 0.16 -11.77 -3.26
N PHE A 121 0.65 -10.56 -3.57
CA PHE A 121 1.88 -10.39 -4.34
C PHE A 121 3.03 -11.17 -3.72
N ILE A 122 3.21 -11.06 -2.40
CA ILE A 122 4.26 -11.72 -1.65
C ILE A 122 4.17 -13.25 -1.79
N VAL A 123 2.99 -13.81 -1.50
CA VAL A 123 2.78 -15.27 -1.55
C VAL A 123 3.06 -15.81 -2.95
N LEU A 124 2.52 -15.14 -3.98
CA LEU A 124 2.67 -15.58 -5.37
C LEU A 124 4.11 -15.43 -5.87
N PHE A 125 4.78 -14.33 -5.53
CA PHE A 125 6.18 -14.11 -5.89
C PHE A 125 7.09 -15.18 -5.29
N MET A 126 6.90 -15.51 -4.01
CA MET A 126 7.68 -16.56 -3.33
C MET A 126 7.41 -17.94 -3.92
N GLN A 127 6.15 -18.26 -4.25
CA GLN A 127 5.80 -19.52 -4.92
C GLN A 127 6.46 -19.64 -6.29
N GLN A 128 6.38 -18.59 -7.11
CA GLN A 128 6.95 -18.59 -8.44
C GLN A 128 8.48 -18.72 -8.42
N PHE A 129 9.14 -18.05 -7.47
CA PHE A 129 10.60 -18.15 -7.32
C PHE A 129 11.04 -19.54 -6.84
N ASN A 130 10.34 -20.13 -5.86
CA ASN A 130 10.64 -21.49 -5.40
C ASN A 130 10.47 -22.53 -6.51
N HIS A 131 9.46 -22.38 -7.37
CA HIS A 131 9.29 -23.23 -8.55
C HIS A 131 10.40 -23.04 -9.60
N ALA A 132 10.97 -21.84 -9.73
CA ALA A 132 12.06 -21.57 -10.64
C ALA A 132 13.40 -22.15 -10.17
N LEU A 133 13.63 -22.25 -8.85
CA LEU A 133 14.83 -22.87 -8.26
C LEU A 133 14.77 -24.40 -8.22
N ALA A 134 13.58 -25.00 -8.31
CA ALA A 134 13.38 -26.45 -8.29
C ALA A 134 13.52 -27.12 -9.68
N LYS A 135 13.80 -26.34 -10.72
CA LYS A 135 14.11 -26.80 -12.08
C LYS A 135 15.57 -26.56 -12.39
#